data_AF-A0A5N7AML8-F1
#
_entry.id   AF-A0A5N7AML8-F1
#
_cell.length_a   1.000
_cell.length_b   1.000
_cell.length_c   1.000
_cell.angle_alpha   90.00
_cell.angle_beta   90.00
_cell.angle_gamma   90.00
#
_symmetry.space_group_name_H-M   'P 1'
#
loop_
_entity.id
_entity.type
_entity.pdbx_description
1 polymer ?
#
loop_
_entity_poly.entity_id
_entity_poly.type
_entity_poly.pdbx_seq_one_letter_code
_entity_poly.pdbx_strand_id
1 'polypeptide(L)'
;MSGLEYADYRRAPMCLVYLEDVVYPHESGDFMTLIQNISRLKEAWALQELLASKEITFYSREAIRLCTKSDILQSLSLWTKIDVDILEDPAKIRDACIAKRMFWAAGRQSRLETDVVQSLKGIFDVKVIPYQRNNTPKSVFCRLQFRLMKMYPGDLSIFAWRAQEPVPSASHGRLLADSPSEFASCHRINLITPCSRLLQAPLHTVKDWGQSKWFRHTYTLPELVASNEILFFTNTWTPVGFKSNLCKELSSITGIDEAVLRDREKVQNTSVAKRMSWASQRIPQKNRWGRPIEEESAHCLMGIFHVPKLAVHLTIGLKAAMLLLQQEIMKEYPKDLSIFEWQHTDVNDPGTNGVLAGSPFQFRFCGEVESFDNGSKIELVENSDNMFSINGLVISQDLDRIGLVLNSYHNYIRPRVYPLILLSKEPPKSRESTKVGCYRTDVGNMCYISPGKAVTMPTAQGLIYICKDGAAFFQGAVSPANPADLWGGF
;
A
#
# COMPACT_ATOMS: atom_id res chain seq x y z
N MET A 1 51.10 8.65 -12.93
CA MET A 1 51.35 7.63 -11.89
C MET A 1 49.99 7.11 -11.46
N SER A 2 49.78 5.79 -11.45
CA SER A 2 48.58 5.21 -10.84
C SER A 2 48.58 5.61 -9.36
N GLY A 3 47.68 6.52 -8.98
CA GLY A 3 47.57 6.98 -7.60
C GLY A 3 47.17 5.83 -6.67
N LEU A 4 47.53 5.94 -5.39
CA LEU A 4 47.14 4.99 -4.34
C LEU A 4 45.62 4.90 -4.21
N GLU A 5 45.02 3.72 -4.29
CA GLU A 5 43.56 3.61 -4.12
C GLU A 5 43.18 3.55 -2.63
N TYR A 6 41.91 3.84 -2.31
CA TYR A 6 41.35 3.71 -0.95
C TYR A 6 41.70 2.38 -0.26
N ALA A 7 41.75 1.27 -1.01
CA ALA A 7 42.12 -0.04 -0.48
C ALA A 7 43.59 -0.12 -0.02
N ASP A 8 44.48 0.70 -0.58
CA ASP A 8 45.88 0.79 -0.17
C ASP A 8 45.99 1.46 1.19
N TYR A 9 45.30 2.60 1.39
CA TYR A 9 45.24 3.29 2.68
C TYR A 9 44.57 2.44 3.77
N ARG A 10 43.54 1.66 3.43
CA ARG A 10 42.85 0.78 4.38
C ARG A 10 43.69 -0.39 4.85
N ARG A 11 44.60 -0.88 4.00
CA ARG A 11 45.53 -1.99 4.32
C ARG A 11 46.81 -1.52 4.98
N ALA A 12 47.15 -0.23 4.86
CA ALA A 12 48.35 0.32 5.46
C ALA A 12 48.26 0.25 7.00
N PRO A 13 49.30 -0.23 7.69
CA PRO A 13 49.31 -0.27 9.16
C PRO A 13 49.36 1.14 9.77
N MET A 14 49.89 2.12 9.02
CA MET A 14 49.97 3.52 9.43
C MET A 14 50.07 4.41 8.18
N CYS A 15 49.43 5.58 8.22
CA CYS A 15 49.56 6.63 7.23
C CYS A 15 50.33 7.82 7.82
N LEU A 16 51.41 8.22 7.16
CA LEU A 16 52.21 9.39 7.55
C LEU A 16 51.85 10.55 6.64
N VAL A 17 51.31 11.62 7.23
CA VAL A 17 50.90 12.83 6.51
C VAL A 17 51.93 13.92 6.77
N TYR A 18 52.80 14.16 5.78
CA TYR A 18 53.73 15.28 5.77
C TYR A 18 53.03 16.55 5.28
N LEU A 19 53.11 17.62 6.06
CA LEU A 19 52.46 18.90 5.82
C LEU A 19 53.51 19.96 5.49
N GLU A 20 53.81 20.09 4.20
CA GLU A 20 54.86 20.99 3.70
C GLU A 20 54.58 22.47 4.00
N ASP A 21 53.32 22.85 4.16
CA ASP A 21 52.85 24.20 4.45
C ASP A 21 52.76 24.52 5.96
N VAL A 22 53.07 23.58 6.85
CA VAL A 22 52.92 23.75 8.30
C VAL A 22 54.29 23.76 8.99
N VAL A 23 54.62 24.89 9.61
CA VAL A 23 55.82 25.06 10.46
C VAL A 23 55.52 24.56 11.87
N TYR A 24 56.44 23.80 12.47
CA TYR A 24 56.29 23.36 13.85
C TYR A 24 56.26 24.56 14.81
N PRO A 25 55.26 24.67 15.71
CA PRO A 25 55.23 25.74 16.70
C PRO A 25 56.29 25.45 17.78
N HIS A 26 57.43 26.15 17.73
CA HIS A 26 58.54 25.99 18.68
C HIS A 26 58.22 26.52 20.09
N GLU A 27 57.31 27.49 20.20
CA GLU A 27 56.72 27.97 21.47
C GLU A 27 55.27 27.49 21.55
N SER A 28 54.57 27.69 22.67
CA SER A 28 53.22 27.19 23.02
C SER A 28 52.08 27.64 22.09
N GLY A 29 52.27 27.52 20.77
CA GLY A 29 51.29 27.74 19.73
C GLY A 29 50.40 26.52 19.60
N ASP A 30 49.11 26.78 19.39
CA ASP A 30 48.10 25.75 19.26
C ASP A 30 48.18 25.11 17.87
N PHE A 31 48.80 23.93 17.79
CA PHE A 31 48.88 23.13 16.55
C PHE A 31 47.50 22.82 15.96
N MET A 32 46.42 22.88 16.75
CA MET A 32 45.05 22.68 16.27
C MET A 32 44.65 23.76 15.25
N THR A 33 45.05 25.01 15.48
CA THR A 33 44.77 26.12 14.54
C THR A 33 45.54 25.99 13.23
N LEU A 34 46.76 25.44 13.30
CA LEU A 34 47.56 25.12 12.13
C LEU A 34 46.87 24.03 11.31
N ILE A 35 46.44 22.95 11.96
CA ILE A 35 45.80 21.82 11.29
C ILE A 35 44.46 22.20 10.66
N GLN A 36 43.65 23.02 11.34
CA GLN A 36 42.36 23.49 10.83
C GLN A 36 42.47 24.19 9.47
N ASN A 37 43.56 24.94 9.25
CA ASN A 37 43.73 25.76 8.06
C ASN A 37 44.41 25.04 6.89
N ILE A 38 44.79 23.76 7.06
CA ILE A 38 45.51 23.01 6.03
C ILE A 38 44.64 22.85 4.77
N SER A 39 45.25 23.22 3.65
CA SER A 39 44.69 23.09 2.30
C SER A 39 44.28 21.64 1.97
N ARG A 40 45.12 20.68 2.34
CA ARG A 40 44.92 19.23 2.16
C ARG A 40 43.60 18.71 2.74
N LEU A 41 43.10 19.19 3.87
CA LEU A 41 41.79 18.74 4.42
C LEU A 41 40.60 19.15 3.53
N LYS A 42 40.78 20.17 2.67
CA LYS A 42 39.79 20.62 1.70
C LYS A 42 39.90 19.88 0.37
N GLU A 43 40.96 19.10 0.14
CA GLU A 43 41.14 18.35 -1.10
C GLU A 43 40.28 17.09 -1.15
N ALA A 44 39.70 16.81 -2.32
CA ALA A 44 38.86 15.63 -2.52
C ALA A 44 39.54 14.32 -2.12
N TRP A 45 40.84 14.19 -2.43
CA TRP A 45 41.61 12.97 -2.19
C TRP A 45 41.89 12.69 -0.71
N ALA A 46 42.12 13.74 0.09
CA ALA A 46 42.41 13.60 1.51
C ALA A 46 41.28 12.92 2.28
N LEU A 47 40.05 12.91 1.75
CA LEU A 47 38.97 12.16 2.35
C LEU A 47 39.21 10.65 2.37
N GLN A 48 39.76 10.11 1.28
CA GLN A 48 40.06 8.69 1.23
C GLN A 48 41.16 8.35 2.24
N GLU A 49 42.20 9.18 2.35
CA GLU A 49 43.27 8.99 3.32
C GLU A 49 42.72 9.01 4.76
N LEU A 50 41.90 10.03 5.05
CA LEU A 50 41.31 10.25 6.37
C LEU A 50 40.34 9.13 6.78
N LEU A 51 39.51 8.64 5.86
CA LEU A 51 38.48 7.64 6.15
C LEU A 51 38.97 6.20 6.03
N ALA A 52 39.95 5.92 5.17
CA ALA A 52 40.42 4.55 4.97
C ALA A 52 41.37 4.09 6.07
N SER A 53 42.24 4.98 6.56
CA SER A 53 43.30 4.61 7.49
C SER A 53 42.86 4.75 8.94
N LYS A 54 43.15 3.72 9.74
CA LYS A 54 42.89 3.70 11.18
C LYS A 54 43.89 4.60 11.92
N GLU A 55 45.17 4.50 11.57
CA GLU A 55 46.26 5.22 12.22
C GLU A 55 46.85 6.26 11.25
N ILE A 56 46.70 7.54 11.57
CA ILE A 56 47.31 8.65 10.81
C ILE A 56 48.15 9.49 11.76
N THR A 57 49.39 9.80 11.35
CA THR A 57 50.26 10.71 12.09
C THR A 57 50.64 11.90 11.22
N PHE A 58 50.45 13.11 11.73
CA PHE A 58 50.75 14.37 11.04
C PHE A 58 52.14 14.87 11.42
N TYR A 59 52.90 15.31 10.41
CA TYR A 59 54.24 15.86 10.55
C TYR A 59 54.30 17.27 9.96
N SER A 60 55.03 18.16 10.62
CA SER A 60 55.34 19.49 10.09
C SER A 60 56.33 19.43 8.93
N ARG A 61 56.57 20.57 8.28
CA ARG A 61 57.61 20.77 7.26
C ARG A 61 59.01 20.40 7.74
N GLU A 62 59.30 20.59 9.03
CA GLU A 62 60.57 20.21 9.66
C GLU A 62 60.64 18.71 10.01
N ALA A 63 59.67 17.90 9.53
CA ALA A 63 59.51 16.49 9.82
C ALA A 63 59.34 16.17 11.32
N ILE A 64 58.81 17.12 12.09
CA ILE A 64 58.51 16.95 13.51
C ILE A 64 57.05 16.47 13.65
N ARG A 65 56.83 15.44 14.45
CA ARG A 65 55.49 14.91 14.72
C ARG A 65 54.65 15.95 15.44
N LEU A 66 53.51 16.32 14.85
CA LEU A 66 52.54 17.25 15.44
C LEU A 66 51.57 16.49 16.35
N CYS A 67 50.80 15.57 15.78
CA CYS A 67 49.80 14.78 16.49
C CYS A 67 49.41 13.53 15.69
N THR A 68 48.64 12.64 16.32
CA THR A 68 47.95 11.52 15.67
C THR A 68 46.50 11.87 15.39
N LYS A 69 45.83 11.11 14.52
CA LYS A 69 44.39 11.23 14.24
C LYS A 69 43.56 11.13 15.52
N SER A 70 43.91 10.17 16.37
CA SER A 70 43.25 9.92 17.65
C SER A 70 43.29 11.14 18.58
N ASP A 71 44.40 11.89 18.58
CA ASP A 71 44.57 13.11 19.39
C ASP A 71 43.60 14.24 18.98
N ILE A 72 43.12 14.23 17.73
CA ILE A 72 42.35 15.34 17.15
C ILE A 72 40.97 14.92 16.61
N LEU A 73 40.46 13.74 16.96
CA LEU A 73 39.20 13.20 16.43
C LEU A 73 38.01 14.15 16.58
N GLN A 74 37.86 14.77 17.75
CA GLN A 74 36.75 15.71 18.01
C GLN A 74 36.83 16.94 17.11
N SER A 75 38.02 17.49 16.95
CA SER A 75 38.24 18.66 16.10
C SER A 75 38.13 18.32 14.62
N LEU A 76 38.62 17.16 14.19
CA LEU A 76 38.39 16.63 12.85
C LEU A 76 36.90 16.46 12.55
N SER A 77 36.13 15.94 13.51
CA SER A 77 34.67 15.83 13.38
C SER A 77 34.03 17.20 13.24
N LEU A 78 34.46 18.18 14.05
CA LEU A 78 33.96 19.55 13.97
C LEU A 78 34.26 20.22 12.62
N TRP A 79 35.46 20.02 12.06
CA TRP A 79 35.90 20.65 10.82
C TRP A 79 35.32 19.96 9.59
N THR A 80 35.34 18.63 9.55
CA THR A 80 34.90 17.84 8.38
C THR A 80 33.41 17.50 8.40
N LYS A 81 32.75 17.66 9.56
CA LYS A 81 31.36 17.24 9.79
C LYS A 81 31.13 15.73 9.58
N ILE A 82 32.19 14.94 9.75
CA ILE A 82 32.14 13.48 9.79
C ILE A 82 32.03 13.06 11.25
N ASP A 83 31.15 12.12 11.57
CA ASP A 83 30.97 11.67 12.95
C ASP A 83 32.25 11.04 13.50
N VAL A 84 32.51 11.24 14.80
CA VAL A 84 33.73 10.77 15.48
C VAL A 84 33.91 9.26 15.35
N ASP A 85 32.82 8.50 15.47
CA ASP A 85 32.84 7.04 15.39
C ASP A 85 33.22 6.53 14.00
N ILE A 86 32.82 7.24 12.94
CA ILE A 86 33.21 6.96 11.55
C ILE A 86 34.68 7.33 11.31
N LEU A 87 35.16 8.42 11.91
CA LEU A 87 36.58 8.79 11.84
C LEU A 87 37.45 7.79 12.61
N GLU A 88 37.00 7.30 13.75
CA GLU A 88 37.73 6.34 14.58
C GLU A 88 37.80 4.94 13.95
N ASP A 89 36.70 4.46 13.38
CA ASP A 89 36.61 3.12 12.79
C ASP A 89 36.19 3.15 11.31
N PRO A 90 37.13 2.89 10.38
CA PRO A 90 36.84 2.77 8.95
C PRO A 90 35.76 1.73 8.60
N ALA A 91 35.48 0.75 9.46
CA ALA A 91 34.42 -0.24 9.22
C ALA A 91 33.01 0.39 9.24
N LYS A 92 32.80 1.46 10.01
CA LYS A 92 31.49 2.13 10.20
C LYS A 92 31.07 3.02 9.02
N ILE A 93 31.94 3.24 8.04
CA ILE A 93 31.62 4.01 6.83
C ILE A 93 30.41 3.44 6.08
N ARG A 94 30.21 2.11 6.15
CA ARG A 94 29.09 1.43 5.50
C ARG A 94 27.74 1.66 6.19
N ASP A 95 27.76 2.09 7.46
CA ASP A 95 26.54 2.38 8.23
C ASP A 95 25.95 3.76 7.86
N ALA A 96 26.78 4.63 7.28
CA ALA A 96 26.33 5.92 6.76
C ALA A 96 25.58 5.76 5.43
N CYS A 97 24.46 6.48 5.32
CA CYS A 97 23.66 6.51 4.11
C CYS A 97 24.39 7.20 2.93
N ILE A 98 23.88 6.98 1.71
CA ILE A 98 24.41 7.58 0.49
C ILE A 98 24.51 9.09 0.62
N ALA A 99 23.44 9.77 1.05
CA ALA A 99 23.44 11.23 1.16
C ALA A 99 24.53 11.75 2.10
N LYS A 100 24.78 11.04 3.20
CA LYS A 100 25.79 11.43 4.20
C LYS A 100 27.20 11.23 3.66
N ARG A 101 27.45 10.11 2.97
CA ARG A 101 28.72 9.85 2.27
C ARG A 101 28.97 10.86 1.14
N MET A 102 27.92 11.24 0.39
CA MET A 102 28.00 12.30 -0.61
C MET A 102 28.29 13.66 0.03
N PHE A 103 27.65 13.97 1.16
CA PHE A 103 27.88 15.18 1.93
C PHE A 103 29.35 15.30 2.36
N TRP A 104 30.00 14.20 2.76
CA TRP A 104 31.42 14.28 3.12
C TRP A 104 32.27 14.77 1.96
N ALA A 105 31.92 14.50 0.70
CA ALA A 105 32.60 15.04 -0.46
C ALA A 105 32.08 16.41 -0.91
N ALA A 106 30.97 16.89 -0.36
CA ALA A 106 30.41 18.19 -0.70
C ALA A 106 31.34 19.31 -0.22
N GLY A 107 31.72 20.22 -1.13
CA GLY A 107 32.57 21.37 -0.83
C GLY A 107 34.07 21.10 -0.87
N ARG A 108 34.51 19.88 -1.22
CA ARG A 108 35.94 19.62 -1.44
C ARG A 108 36.42 20.09 -2.82
N GLN A 109 37.65 20.57 -2.84
CA GLN A 109 38.32 21.12 -4.01
C GLN A 109 39.16 20.03 -4.69
N SER A 110 39.22 20.07 -6.02
CA SER A 110 40.20 19.32 -6.80
C SER A 110 40.54 20.10 -8.07
N ARG A 111 41.70 19.79 -8.68
CA ARG A 111 42.13 20.38 -9.95
C ARG A 111 41.21 19.97 -11.11
N LEU A 112 40.63 18.77 -11.05
CA LEU A 112 39.64 18.27 -12.00
C LEU A 112 38.39 17.83 -11.24
N GLU A 113 37.20 18.25 -11.69
CA GLU A 113 35.92 17.82 -11.08
C GLU A 113 35.73 16.29 -11.13
N THR A 114 36.35 15.62 -12.11
CA THR A 114 36.36 14.15 -12.19
C THR A 114 37.05 13.48 -11.01
N ASP A 115 38.05 14.13 -10.41
CA ASP A 115 38.80 13.57 -9.28
C ASP A 115 37.95 13.55 -8.02
N VAL A 116 37.00 14.49 -7.88
CA VAL A 116 36.01 14.46 -6.79
C VAL A 116 35.16 13.19 -6.90
N VAL A 117 34.70 12.84 -8.11
CA VAL A 117 33.92 11.62 -8.34
C VAL A 117 34.78 10.37 -8.14
N GLN A 118 36.06 10.39 -8.53
CA GLN A 118 36.97 9.28 -8.27
C GLN A 118 37.28 9.12 -6.78
N SER A 119 37.37 10.22 -6.02
CA SER A 119 37.54 10.17 -4.56
C SER A 119 36.38 9.49 -3.84
N LEU A 120 35.19 9.47 -4.45
CA LEU A 120 34.01 8.77 -3.92
C LEU A 120 34.04 7.27 -4.17
N LYS A 121 34.80 6.78 -5.15
CA LYS A 121 34.86 5.38 -5.55
C LYS A 121 35.17 4.45 -4.37
N GLY A 122 36.23 4.77 -3.63
CA GLY A 122 36.67 4.00 -2.47
C GLY A 122 35.71 4.11 -1.29
N ILE A 123 35.19 5.32 -1.04
CA ILE A 123 34.23 5.58 0.04
C ILE A 123 32.97 4.75 -0.18
N PHE A 124 32.52 4.58 -1.42
CA PHE A 124 31.35 3.79 -1.81
C PHE A 124 31.60 2.30 -2.09
N ASP A 125 32.86 1.85 -2.03
CA ASP A 125 33.29 0.50 -2.42
C ASP A 125 32.90 0.13 -3.88
N VAL A 126 32.98 1.12 -4.79
CA VAL A 126 32.66 0.94 -6.20
C VAL A 126 33.91 0.47 -6.95
N LYS A 127 33.90 -0.75 -7.49
CA LYS A 127 35.10 -1.30 -8.16
C LYS A 127 35.51 -0.56 -9.44
N VAL A 128 34.55 -0.20 -10.29
CA VAL A 128 34.80 0.46 -11.58
C VAL A 128 33.65 1.41 -11.88
N ILE A 129 33.99 2.64 -12.28
CA ILE A 129 33.06 3.58 -12.92
C ILE A 129 33.41 3.56 -14.41
N PRO A 130 32.53 3.06 -15.30
CA PRO A 130 32.85 2.93 -16.72
C PRO A 130 33.23 4.27 -17.35
N TYR A 131 34.42 4.31 -17.98
CA TYR A 131 34.89 5.47 -18.73
C TYR A 131 34.31 5.47 -20.15
N GLN A 132 33.85 6.62 -20.64
CA GLN A 132 33.41 6.80 -22.02
C GLN A 132 34.13 8.00 -22.64
N ARG A 133 34.30 7.98 -23.98
CA ARG A 133 35.11 8.95 -24.74
C ARG A 133 34.63 10.40 -24.61
N ASN A 134 33.35 10.62 -24.25
CA ASN A 134 32.72 11.95 -24.10
C ASN A 134 32.32 12.24 -22.63
N ASN A 135 33.17 11.93 -21.66
CA ASN A 135 32.85 12.07 -20.25
C ASN A 135 32.86 13.53 -19.77
N THR A 136 31.68 14.05 -19.41
CA THR A 136 31.56 15.23 -18.54
C THR A 136 31.55 14.79 -17.06
N PRO A 137 32.03 15.61 -16.11
CA PRO A 137 31.94 15.31 -14.67
C PRO A 137 30.53 14.90 -14.22
N LYS A 138 29.52 15.63 -14.69
CA LYS A 138 28.09 15.31 -14.53
C LYS A 138 27.75 13.90 -15.02
N SER A 139 28.16 13.51 -16.22
CA SER A 139 27.88 12.16 -16.75
C SER A 139 28.54 11.05 -15.90
N VAL A 140 29.75 11.28 -15.38
CA VAL A 140 30.46 10.33 -14.50
C VAL A 140 29.73 10.21 -13.17
N PHE A 141 29.29 11.33 -12.60
CA PHE A 141 28.56 11.36 -11.35
C PHE A 141 27.16 10.73 -11.45
N CYS A 142 26.43 10.97 -12.55
CA CYS A 142 25.17 10.28 -12.82
C CYS A 142 25.34 8.76 -12.88
N ARG A 143 26.41 8.27 -13.52
CA ARG A 143 26.71 6.82 -13.56
C ARG A 143 27.09 6.27 -12.19
N LEU A 144 27.82 7.03 -11.38
CA LEU A 144 28.08 6.67 -9.99
C LEU A 144 26.75 6.50 -9.24
N GLN A 145 25.86 7.49 -9.28
CA GLN A 145 24.55 7.41 -8.63
C GLN A 145 23.75 6.18 -9.11
N PHE A 146 23.68 5.93 -10.41
CA PHE A 146 23.02 4.75 -10.95
C PHE A 146 23.63 3.42 -10.45
N ARG A 147 24.96 3.39 -10.27
CA ARG A 147 25.65 2.24 -9.67
C ARG A 147 25.28 2.08 -8.20
N LEU A 148 25.19 3.17 -7.45
CA LEU A 148 24.79 3.17 -6.04
C LEU A 148 23.36 2.68 -5.86
N MET A 149 22.42 3.08 -6.72
CA MET A 149 21.04 2.56 -6.70
C MET A 149 21.01 1.03 -6.83
N LYS A 150 21.91 0.45 -7.62
CA LYS A 150 22.04 -1.01 -7.76
C LYS A 150 22.70 -1.67 -6.56
N MET A 151 23.65 -1.00 -5.92
CA MET A 151 24.39 -1.54 -4.77
C MET A 151 23.62 -1.41 -3.46
N TYR A 152 22.80 -0.38 -3.32
CA TYR A 152 22.07 -0.02 -2.10
C TYR A 152 20.59 0.30 -2.43
N PRO A 153 19.80 -0.69 -2.90
CA PRO A 153 18.43 -0.43 -3.38
C PRO A 153 17.48 0.07 -2.28
N GLY A 154 17.78 -0.20 -1.00
CA GLY A 154 16.99 0.28 0.14
C GLY A 154 17.35 1.68 0.62
N ASP A 155 18.40 2.30 0.07
CA ASP A 155 18.86 3.62 0.50
C ASP A 155 18.35 4.73 -0.42
N LEU A 156 17.15 5.22 -0.12
CA LEU A 156 16.51 6.31 -0.85
C LEU A 156 17.15 7.68 -0.58
N SER A 157 18.12 7.79 0.33
CA SER A 157 18.80 9.06 0.61
C SER A 157 19.56 9.59 -0.61
N ILE A 158 19.83 8.76 -1.62
CA ILE A 158 20.40 9.19 -2.90
C ILE A 158 19.60 10.33 -3.57
N PHE A 159 18.30 10.46 -3.27
CA PHE A 159 17.45 11.52 -3.82
C PHE A 159 17.34 12.76 -2.93
N ALA A 160 18.00 12.79 -1.78
CA ALA A 160 17.86 13.86 -0.78
C ALA A 160 18.77 15.07 -1.03
N TRP A 161 19.09 15.37 -2.29
CA TRP A 161 19.94 16.49 -2.69
C TRP A 161 19.12 17.77 -2.94
N ARG A 162 19.78 18.93 -2.98
CA ARG A 162 19.18 20.23 -3.31
C ARG A 162 19.97 20.90 -4.43
N ALA A 163 19.29 21.38 -5.46
CA ALA A 163 19.91 22.15 -6.54
C ALA A 163 20.59 23.41 -5.99
N GLN A 164 21.75 23.77 -6.53
CA GLN A 164 22.41 25.03 -6.21
C GLN A 164 21.77 26.17 -7.01
N GLU A 165 21.45 27.28 -6.32
CA GLU A 165 20.90 28.49 -6.94
C GLU A 165 22.01 29.36 -7.54
N PRO A 166 21.76 30.13 -8.62
CA PRO A 166 20.49 30.20 -9.36
C PRO A 166 20.28 28.97 -10.24
N VAL A 167 19.12 28.33 -10.12
CA VAL A 167 18.79 27.12 -10.91
C VAL A 167 18.49 27.53 -12.36
N PRO A 168 19.30 27.12 -13.36
CA PRO A 168 18.97 27.38 -14.76
C PRO A 168 17.65 26.69 -15.13
N SER A 169 16.84 27.28 -16.01
CA SER A 169 15.53 26.74 -16.40
C SER A 169 15.58 25.26 -16.84
N ALA A 170 16.71 24.80 -17.39
CA ALA A 170 16.97 23.42 -17.81
C ALA A 170 17.09 22.38 -16.67
N SER A 171 17.15 22.81 -15.41
CA SER A 171 17.25 21.92 -14.24
C SER A 171 15.89 21.51 -13.65
N HIS A 172 14.78 22.07 -14.15
CA HIS A 172 13.43 21.66 -13.76
C HIS A 172 13.11 20.29 -14.38
N GLY A 173 13.24 19.21 -13.60
CA GLY A 173 12.86 17.86 -14.02
C GLY A 173 13.94 16.77 -13.92
N ARG A 174 15.04 17.00 -13.20
CA ARG A 174 16.05 15.96 -12.96
C ARG A 174 15.84 15.24 -11.63
N LEU A 175 16.00 13.92 -11.65
CA LEU A 175 15.90 13.05 -10.47
C LEU A 175 17.23 12.87 -9.73
N LEU A 176 18.34 12.90 -10.47
CA LEU A 176 19.69 12.69 -9.94
C LEU A 176 20.46 14.02 -9.81
N ALA A 177 21.36 14.05 -8.82
CA ALA A 177 22.24 15.18 -8.56
C ALA A 177 23.28 15.34 -9.68
N ASP A 178 23.73 16.58 -9.96
CA ASP A 178 24.77 16.82 -10.97
C ASP A 178 26.19 16.76 -10.40
N SER A 179 26.33 16.98 -9.09
CA SER A 179 27.59 16.84 -8.37
C SER A 179 27.38 16.55 -6.88
N PRO A 180 28.41 16.09 -6.15
CA PRO A 180 28.33 15.89 -4.70
C PRO A 180 27.98 17.17 -3.92
N SER A 181 28.27 18.34 -4.49
CA SER A 181 28.02 19.63 -3.83
C SER A 181 26.53 19.92 -3.59
N GLU A 182 25.63 19.25 -4.31
CA GLU A 182 24.18 19.33 -4.10
C GLU A 182 23.72 18.56 -2.86
N PHE A 183 24.60 17.75 -2.26
CA PHE A 183 24.37 17.10 -0.97
C PHE A 183 24.93 17.90 0.21
N ALA A 184 25.40 19.14 0.02
CA ALA A 184 26.00 19.96 1.09
C ALA A 184 25.09 20.16 2.32
N SER A 185 23.76 20.03 2.16
CA SER A 185 22.80 20.13 3.28
C SER A 185 22.52 18.80 3.98
N CYS A 186 23.11 17.68 3.54
CA CYS A 186 22.74 16.33 3.98
C CYS A 186 23.45 15.83 5.25
N HIS A 187 24.19 16.70 5.96
CA HIS A 187 24.99 16.33 7.13
C HIS A 187 24.20 15.66 8.27
N ARG A 188 22.89 15.92 8.39
CA ARG A 188 21.99 15.32 9.40
C ARG A 188 21.13 14.17 8.88
N ILE A 189 21.26 13.79 7.61
CA ILE A 189 20.48 12.69 7.04
C ILE A 189 21.07 11.37 7.53
N ASN A 190 20.22 10.53 8.11
CA ASN A 190 20.56 9.17 8.49
C ASN A 190 19.52 8.22 7.89
N LEU A 191 19.93 7.00 7.55
CA LEU A 191 19.00 5.95 7.16
C LEU A 191 18.06 5.67 8.33
N ILE A 192 16.76 5.71 8.05
CA ILE A 192 15.77 5.20 8.99
C ILE A 192 15.66 3.71 8.66
N THR A 193 16.15 2.85 9.54
CA THR A 193 15.70 1.45 9.53
C THR A 193 14.19 1.50 9.81
N PRO A 194 13.34 0.94 8.94
CA PRO A 194 11.91 0.87 9.22
C PRO A 194 11.75 0.23 10.61
N CYS A 195 10.92 0.84 11.46
CA CYS A 195 10.48 0.35 12.77
C CYS A 195 11.16 0.82 14.06
N SER A 196 12.12 1.76 14.13
CA SER A 196 12.61 2.23 15.44
C SER A 196 12.26 3.68 15.80
N ARG A 197 12.56 4.65 14.92
CA ARG A 197 12.30 6.08 15.23
C ARG A 197 10.87 6.56 14.94
N LEU A 198 10.18 5.98 13.96
CA LEU A 198 8.78 6.35 13.68
C LEU A 198 7.83 5.94 14.82
N LEU A 199 8.20 4.94 15.62
CA LEU A 199 7.42 4.50 16.80
C LEU A 199 7.50 5.48 17.98
N GLN A 200 8.40 6.47 17.96
CA GLN A 200 8.68 7.36 19.10
C GLN A 200 8.24 8.81 18.87
N ALA A 201 7.75 9.15 17.68
CA ALA A 201 7.22 10.50 17.45
C ALA A 201 5.98 10.72 18.33
N PRO A 202 5.85 11.85 19.04
CA PRO A 202 4.67 12.13 19.83
C PRO A 202 3.44 12.10 18.93
N LEU A 203 2.52 11.18 19.22
CA LEU A 203 1.25 11.08 18.53
C LEU A 203 0.41 12.29 18.94
N HIS A 204 0.18 13.20 17.98
CA HIS A 204 -0.73 14.32 18.19
C HIS A 204 -2.15 13.86 17.93
N THR A 205 -3.08 14.16 18.84
CA THR A 205 -4.51 13.99 18.58
C THR A 205 -4.93 14.98 17.49
N VAL A 206 -4.93 14.53 16.24
CA VAL A 206 -5.40 15.33 15.10
C VAL A 206 -6.92 15.30 15.09
N LYS A 207 -7.55 16.43 15.42
CA LYS A 207 -9.00 16.58 15.31
C LYS A 207 -9.44 16.40 13.85
N ASP A 208 -10.58 15.75 13.64
CA ASP A 208 -11.27 15.62 12.35
C ASP A 208 -10.53 14.85 11.24
N TRP A 209 -9.46 14.12 11.54
CA TRP A 209 -8.74 13.33 10.52
C TRP A 209 -9.63 12.25 9.87
N GLY A 210 -10.67 11.78 10.57
CA GLY A 210 -11.68 10.87 10.04
C GLY A 210 -12.51 11.46 8.89
N GLN A 211 -12.50 12.78 8.70
CA GLN A 211 -13.12 13.44 7.53
C GLN A 211 -12.22 13.42 6.29
N SER A 212 -11.03 12.83 6.38
CA SER A 212 -10.10 12.70 5.27
C SER A 212 -10.74 12.03 4.06
N LYS A 213 -10.51 12.61 2.88
CA LYS A 213 -10.94 12.04 1.60
C LYS A 213 -10.39 10.64 1.38
N TRP A 214 -9.25 10.30 2.00
CA TRP A 214 -8.62 8.99 1.89
C TRP A 214 -9.58 7.85 2.26
N PHE A 215 -10.39 8.02 3.32
CA PHE A 215 -11.38 7.01 3.75
C PHE A 215 -12.54 6.83 2.78
N ARG A 216 -12.77 7.81 1.91
CA ARG A 216 -13.87 7.81 0.94
C ARG A 216 -13.44 7.33 -0.43
N HIS A 217 -12.19 6.93 -0.67
CA HIS A 217 -11.78 6.46 -1.99
C HIS A 217 -11.83 4.94 -2.11
N THR A 218 -12.19 4.42 -3.28
CA THR A 218 -12.27 2.96 -3.54
C THR A 218 -10.90 2.28 -3.42
N TYR A 219 -9.86 2.85 -4.03
CA TYR A 219 -8.51 2.28 -4.05
C TYR A 219 -7.85 2.15 -2.67
N THR A 220 -8.27 2.93 -1.68
CA THR A 220 -7.70 2.88 -0.32
C THR A 220 -8.29 1.73 0.52
N LEU A 221 -9.38 1.10 0.08
CA LEU A 221 -9.98 -0.05 0.77
C LEU A 221 -9.01 -1.23 0.83
N PRO A 222 -8.51 -1.76 -0.32
CA PRO A 222 -7.55 -2.84 -0.30
C PRO A 222 -6.25 -2.44 0.39
N GLU A 223 -5.79 -1.18 0.24
CA GLU A 223 -4.60 -0.69 0.94
C GLU A 223 -4.76 -0.77 2.47
N LEU A 224 -5.91 -0.33 2.99
CA LEU A 224 -6.23 -0.37 4.42
C LEU A 224 -6.29 -1.80 4.94
N VAL A 225 -7.00 -2.68 4.23
CA VAL A 225 -7.33 -4.04 4.70
C VAL A 225 -6.13 -4.98 4.54
N ALA A 226 -5.42 -4.94 3.42
CA ALA A 226 -4.34 -5.89 3.11
C ALA A 226 -3.03 -5.62 3.86
N SER A 227 -2.79 -4.37 4.28
CA SER A 227 -1.55 -3.97 4.96
C SER A 227 -1.58 -4.34 6.45
N ASN A 228 -0.51 -4.98 6.93
CA ASN A 228 -0.36 -5.32 8.36
C ASN A 228 -0.24 -4.06 9.22
N GLU A 229 0.51 -3.06 8.76
CA GLU A 229 0.72 -1.81 9.46
C GLU A 229 0.71 -0.64 8.46
N ILE A 230 0.08 0.47 8.85
CA ILE A 230 0.05 1.73 8.10
C ILE A 230 0.34 2.85 9.09
N LEU A 231 1.23 3.76 8.73
CA LEU A 231 1.45 5.00 9.48
C LEU A 231 0.77 6.15 8.74
N PHE A 232 -0.22 6.76 9.39
CA PHE A 232 -0.98 7.87 8.82
C PHE A 232 -0.30 9.22 9.08
N PHE A 233 -0.33 10.09 8.08
CA PHE A 233 0.19 11.46 8.16
C PHE A 233 -0.88 12.46 7.71
N THR A 234 -0.81 13.67 8.27
CA THR A 234 -1.56 14.82 7.79
C THR A 234 -0.90 15.41 6.53
N ASN A 235 -1.58 16.37 5.88
CA ASN A 235 -1.02 17.12 4.75
C ASN A 235 0.22 17.96 5.12
N THR A 236 0.46 18.22 6.40
CA THR A 236 1.67 18.89 6.92
C THR A 236 2.75 17.89 7.35
N TRP A 237 2.63 16.61 6.98
CA TRP A 237 3.54 15.53 7.38
C TRP A 237 3.63 15.32 8.90
N THR A 238 2.62 15.77 9.64
CA THR A 238 2.51 15.46 11.07
C THR A 238 1.97 14.03 11.23
N PRO A 239 2.65 13.15 11.99
CA PRO A 239 2.18 11.78 12.20
C PRO A 239 0.88 11.78 13.01
N VAL A 240 -0.12 11.04 12.51
CA VAL A 240 -1.39 10.81 13.19
C VAL A 240 -1.29 9.57 14.08
N GLY A 241 -0.78 8.47 13.52
CA GLY A 241 -0.54 7.23 14.25
C GLY A 241 -0.58 5.98 13.39
N PHE A 242 -0.29 4.86 14.04
CA PHE A 242 -0.27 3.54 13.41
C PHE A 242 -1.68 2.92 13.36
N LYS A 243 -1.95 2.17 12.29
CA LYS A 243 -3.18 1.39 12.11
C LYS A 243 -3.53 0.56 13.35
N SER A 244 -2.53 -0.11 13.93
CA SER A 244 -2.65 -0.93 15.14
C SER A 244 -3.21 -0.16 16.34
N ASN A 245 -2.78 1.08 16.53
CA ASN A 245 -3.21 1.95 17.63
C ASN A 245 -4.55 2.64 17.34
N LEU A 246 -4.89 2.81 16.06
CA LEU A 246 -6.07 3.56 15.60
C LEU A 246 -7.25 2.66 15.23
N CYS A 247 -7.19 1.34 15.50
CA CYS A 247 -8.22 0.38 15.06
C CYS A 247 -9.65 0.78 15.46
N LYS A 248 -9.87 1.28 16.67
CA LYS A 248 -11.20 1.71 17.15
C LYS A 248 -11.73 2.91 16.35
N GLU A 249 -10.89 3.92 16.15
CA GLU A 249 -11.25 5.10 15.35
C GLU A 249 -11.48 4.72 13.88
N LEU A 250 -10.57 3.93 13.30
CA LEU A 250 -10.68 3.42 11.94
C LEU A 250 -11.95 2.60 11.73
N SER A 251 -12.32 1.77 12.71
CA SER A 251 -13.55 0.98 12.67
C SER A 251 -14.78 1.89 12.62
N SER A 252 -14.82 2.94 13.47
CA SER A 252 -15.92 3.92 13.45
C SER A 252 -16.02 4.71 12.15
N ILE A 253 -14.90 4.98 11.48
CA ILE A 253 -14.87 5.75 10.22
C ILE A 253 -15.26 4.88 9.02
N THR A 254 -14.80 3.62 9.00
CA THR A 254 -14.86 2.77 7.80
C THR A 254 -15.91 1.67 7.86
N GLY A 255 -16.47 1.37 9.04
CA GLY A 255 -17.37 0.24 9.26
C GLY A 255 -16.67 -1.13 9.17
N ILE A 256 -15.34 -1.16 9.23
CA ILE A 256 -14.54 -2.40 9.21
C ILE A 256 -14.25 -2.80 10.65
N ASP A 257 -14.53 -4.06 11.00
CA ASP A 257 -14.33 -4.59 12.35
C ASP A 257 -12.88 -4.39 12.85
N GLU A 258 -12.70 -3.98 14.11
CA GLU A 258 -11.37 -3.83 14.71
C GLU A 258 -10.52 -5.10 14.58
N ALA A 259 -11.17 -6.27 14.65
CA ALA A 259 -10.50 -7.55 14.51
C ALA A 259 -9.86 -7.72 13.11
N VAL A 260 -10.56 -7.29 12.06
CA VAL A 260 -10.06 -7.33 10.66
C VAL A 260 -8.96 -6.28 10.45
N LEU A 261 -9.10 -5.10 11.06
CA LEU A 261 -8.08 -4.06 11.00
C LEU A 261 -6.77 -4.49 11.67
N ARG A 262 -6.84 -5.24 12.78
CA ARG A 262 -5.65 -5.80 13.45
C ARG A 262 -5.06 -6.98 12.72
N ASP A 263 -5.91 -7.81 12.11
CA ASP A 263 -5.52 -9.08 11.50
C ASP A 263 -6.22 -9.29 10.17
N ARG A 264 -5.45 -9.12 9.08
CA ARG A 264 -5.95 -9.25 7.71
C ARG A 264 -6.43 -10.67 7.38
N GLU A 265 -5.98 -11.69 8.10
CA GLU A 265 -6.38 -13.07 7.85
C GLU A 265 -7.86 -13.30 8.22
N LYS A 266 -8.46 -12.38 8.99
CA LYS A 266 -9.89 -12.42 9.35
C LYS A 266 -10.82 -11.92 8.25
N VAL A 267 -10.30 -11.31 7.18
CA VAL A 267 -11.14 -10.82 6.07
C VAL A 267 -12.04 -11.94 5.54
N GLN A 268 -11.49 -13.12 5.29
CA GLN A 268 -12.26 -14.22 4.70
C GLN A 268 -13.25 -14.90 5.66
N ASN A 269 -13.15 -14.62 6.97
CA ASN A 269 -14.09 -15.09 7.98
C ASN A 269 -15.29 -14.17 8.15
N THR A 270 -15.35 -13.06 7.42
CA THR A 270 -16.48 -12.13 7.44
C THR A 270 -17.46 -12.43 6.31
N SER A 271 -18.75 -12.22 6.59
CA SER A 271 -19.82 -12.50 5.62
C SER A 271 -19.65 -11.69 4.33
N VAL A 272 -20.18 -12.20 3.23
CA VAL A 272 -20.14 -11.52 1.94
C VAL A 272 -20.79 -10.14 2.02
N ALA A 273 -21.96 -10.03 2.65
CA ALA A 273 -22.66 -8.76 2.81
C ALA A 273 -21.85 -7.73 3.62
N LYS A 274 -21.20 -8.17 4.71
CA LYS A 274 -20.35 -7.32 5.53
C LYS A 274 -19.16 -6.79 4.73
N ARG A 275 -18.48 -7.65 3.96
CA ARG A 275 -17.38 -7.22 3.08
C ARG A 275 -17.80 -6.26 1.98
N MET A 276 -18.97 -6.49 1.36
CA MET A 276 -19.55 -5.56 0.39
C MET A 276 -19.79 -4.18 1.01
N SER A 277 -20.26 -4.13 2.26
CA SER A 277 -20.55 -2.88 2.97
C SER A 277 -19.33 -1.97 3.14
N TRP A 278 -18.12 -2.53 3.20
CA TRP A 278 -16.87 -1.76 3.34
C TRP A 278 -16.57 -0.84 2.15
N ALA A 279 -17.15 -1.13 0.99
CA ALA A 279 -17.07 -0.30 -0.21
C ALA A 279 -18.29 0.63 -0.40
N SER A 280 -19.34 0.50 0.42
CA SER A 280 -20.62 1.17 0.20
C SER A 280 -20.53 2.69 0.14
N GLN A 281 -19.74 3.32 1.02
CA GLN A 281 -19.60 4.78 1.11
C GLN A 281 -18.36 5.31 0.36
N ARG A 282 -17.74 4.48 -0.48
CA ARG A 282 -16.52 4.86 -1.22
C ARG A 282 -16.86 5.40 -2.60
N ILE A 283 -16.01 6.32 -3.04
CA ILE A 283 -16.14 7.13 -4.24
C ILE A 283 -15.02 6.71 -5.20
N PRO A 284 -15.36 6.31 -6.43
CA PRO A 284 -14.38 5.94 -7.43
C PRO A 284 -13.53 7.14 -7.88
N GLN A 285 -12.35 6.85 -8.42
CA GLN A 285 -11.51 7.84 -9.07
C GLN A 285 -12.20 8.43 -10.30
N LYS A 286 -11.74 9.62 -10.68
CA LYS A 286 -12.19 10.30 -11.88
C LYS A 286 -11.17 10.11 -12.99
N ASN A 287 -11.66 9.87 -14.20
CA ASN A 287 -10.81 9.83 -15.39
C ASN A 287 -10.33 11.25 -15.80
N ARG A 288 -9.53 11.32 -16.86
CA ARG A 288 -8.98 12.60 -17.41
C ARG A 288 -10.04 13.65 -17.78
N TRP A 289 -11.31 13.26 -17.93
CA TRP A 289 -12.43 14.15 -18.25
C TRP A 289 -13.26 14.51 -17.01
N GLY A 290 -12.80 14.16 -15.81
CA GLY A 290 -13.49 14.44 -14.55
C GLY A 290 -14.70 13.56 -14.28
N ARG A 291 -14.95 12.52 -15.09
CA ARG A 291 -16.06 11.58 -14.89
C ARG A 291 -15.63 10.44 -13.97
N PRO A 292 -16.46 10.02 -13.00
CA PRO A 292 -16.18 8.86 -12.16
C PRO A 292 -16.01 7.58 -13.01
N ILE A 293 -15.06 6.73 -12.62
CA ILE A 293 -14.86 5.39 -13.18
C ILE A 293 -15.60 4.42 -12.27
N GLU A 294 -16.92 4.33 -12.45
CA GLU A 294 -17.82 3.66 -11.51
C GLU A 294 -17.42 2.20 -11.23
N GLU A 295 -16.83 1.51 -12.22
CA GLU A 295 -16.34 0.14 -12.15
C GLU A 295 -15.25 -0.07 -11.07
N GLU A 296 -14.55 0.98 -10.64
CA GLU A 296 -13.57 0.88 -9.56
C GLU A 296 -14.19 0.43 -8.24
N SER A 297 -15.48 0.71 -8.02
CA SER A 297 -16.22 0.27 -6.84
C SER A 297 -16.32 -1.27 -6.78
N ALA A 298 -16.43 -1.93 -7.94
CA ALA A 298 -16.36 -3.40 -8.04
C ALA A 298 -14.89 -3.88 -8.01
N HIS A 299 -13.99 -3.18 -8.70
CA HIS A 299 -12.58 -3.57 -8.80
C HIS A 299 -11.89 -3.61 -7.43
N CYS A 300 -12.14 -2.63 -6.55
CA CYS A 300 -11.52 -2.58 -5.22
C CYS A 300 -11.91 -3.78 -4.33
N LEU A 301 -13.03 -4.43 -4.62
CA LEU A 301 -13.53 -5.60 -3.91
C LEU A 301 -12.92 -6.92 -4.39
N MET A 302 -12.33 -6.97 -5.59
CA MET A 302 -11.75 -8.22 -6.13
C MET A 302 -10.69 -8.83 -5.20
N GLY A 303 -9.80 -8.00 -4.64
CA GLY A 303 -8.80 -8.44 -3.68
C GLY A 303 -9.40 -8.82 -2.31
N ILE A 304 -10.45 -8.12 -1.89
CA ILE A 304 -11.17 -8.40 -0.63
C ILE A 304 -11.86 -9.77 -0.68
N PHE A 305 -12.40 -10.15 -1.85
CA PHE A 305 -13.06 -11.42 -2.08
C PHE A 305 -12.16 -12.53 -2.62
N HIS A 306 -10.85 -12.30 -2.76
CA HIS A 306 -9.92 -13.30 -3.31
C HIS A 306 -10.32 -13.82 -4.70
N VAL A 307 -10.86 -12.96 -5.56
CA VAL A 307 -11.22 -13.26 -6.96
C VAL A 307 -10.30 -12.55 -7.98
N PRO A 308 -8.97 -12.75 -7.91
CA PRO A 308 -8.01 -11.97 -8.71
C PRO A 308 -8.06 -12.28 -10.20
N LYS A 309 -8.65 -13.42 -10.60
CA LYS A 309 -8.77 -13.82 -12.01
C LYS A 309 -9.90 -13.12 -12.75
N LEU A 310 -10.76 -12.39 -12.03
CA LEU A 310 -11.86 -11.65 -12.64
C LEU A 310 -11.31 -10.50 -13.49
N ALA A 311 -11.64 -10.47 -14.78
CA ALA A 311 -11.29 -9.36 -15.66
C ALA A 311 -12.46 -8.36 -15.73
N VAL A 312 -12.40 -7.30 -14.91
CA VAL A 312 -13.33 -6.16 -15.03
C VAL A 312 -12.71 -5.11 -15.95
N HIS A 313 -13.26 -4.97 -17.15
CA HIS A 313 -12.90 -3.85 -18.03
C HIS A 313 -13.57 -2.57 -17.53
N LEU A 314 -12.80 -1.48 -17.38
CA LEU A 314 -13.26 -0.18 -16.86
C LEU A 314 -14.17 0.62 -17.84
N THR A 315 -14.88 -0.09 -18.71
CA THR A 315 -15.77 0.48 -19.74
C THR A 315 -17.15 -0.18 -19.78
N ILE A 316 -17.39 -1.22 -18.99
CA ILE A 316 -18.62 -2.03 -19.03
C ILE A 316 -19.75 -1.43 -18.18
N GLY A 317 -19.45 -0.43 -17.35
CA GLY A 317 -20.34 0.15 -16.37
C GLY A 317 -20.36 -0.63 -15.06
N LEU A 318 -20.63 0.07 -13.95
CA LEU A 318 -20.66 -0.52 -12.60
C LEU A 318 -21.65 -1.68 -12.48
N LYS A 319 -22.84 -1.56 -13.08
CA LYS A 319 -23.85 -2.62 -13.04
C LYS A 319 -23.31 -3.94 -13.60
N ALA A 320 -22.68 -3.92 -14.78
CA ALA A 320 -22.11 -5.12 -15.39
C ALA A 320 -20.88 -5.63 -14.60
N ALA A 321 -20.04 -4.72 -14.10
CA ALA A 321 -18.91 -5.08 -13.24
C ALA A 321 -19.35 -5.79 -11.95
N MET A 322 -20.41 -5.29 -11.30
CA MET A 322 -21.00 -5.90 -10.11
C MET A 322 -21.65 -7.26 -10.38
N LEU A 323 -22.26 -7.44 -11.54
CA LEU A 323 -22.81 -8.74 -11.95
C LEU A 323 -21.69 -9.78 -12.06
N LEU A 324 -20.62 -9.47 -12.78
CA LEU A 324 -19.47 -10.36 -12.93
C LEU A 324 -18.78 -10.66 -11.59
N LEU A 325 -18.62 -9.63 -10.74
CA LEU A 325 -18.05 -9.79 -9.41
C LEU A 325 -18.88 -10.74 -8.54
N GLN A 326 -20.20 -10.53 -8.46
CA GLN A 326 -21.08 -11.38 -7.65
C GLN A 326 -21.12 -12.82 -8.16
N GLN A 327 -21.01 -13.04 -9.47
CA GLN A 327 -20.90 -14.41 -10.03
C GLN A 327 -19.64 -15.14 -9.56
N GLU A 328 -18.49 -14.49 -9.54
CA GLU A 328 -17.27 -15.09 -9.01
C GLU A 328 -17.33 -15.27 -7.48
N ILE A 329 -17.95 -14.34 -6.76
CA ILE A 329 -18.19 -14.49 -5.32
C ILE A 329 -19.11 -15.68 -5.01
N MET A 330 -20.15 -15.91 -5.80
CA MET A 330 -21.02 -17.09 -5.61
C MET A 330 -20.28 -18.42 -5.84
N LYS A 331 -19.24 -18.44 -6.68
CA LYS A 331 -18.37 -19.61 -6.87
C LYS A 331 -17.41 -19.81 -5.70
N GLU A 332 -16.82 -18.72 -5.21
CA GLU A 332 -15.82 -18.75 -4.14
C GLU A 332 -16.45 -18.96 -2.74
N TYR A 333 -17.64 -18.40 -2.50
CA TYR A 333 -18.37 -18.46 -1.22
C TYR A 333 -19.78 -19.04 -1.39
N PRO A 334 -19.93 -20.29 -1.88
CA PRO A 334 -21.23 -20.87 -2.21
C PRO A 334 -22.14 -21.05 -0.99
N LYS A 335 -21.58 -21.08 0.23
CA LYS A 335 -22.34 -21.24 1.47
C LYS A 335 -22.80 -19.92 2.08
N ASP A 336 -22.52 -18.77 1.49
CA ASP A 336 -22.88 -17.48 2.08
C ASP A 336 -23.99 -16.78 1.28
N LEU A 337 -25.25 -16.99 1.69
CA LEU A 337 -26.40 -16.36 1.05
C LEU A 337 -26.58 -14.89 1.44
N SER A 338 -25.72 -14.32 2.30
CA SER A 338 -25.77 -12.89 2.62
C SER A 338 -25.49 -12.01 1.39
N ILE A 339 -24.93 -12.57 0.31
CA ILE A 339 -24.83 -11.88 -1.00
C ILE A 339 -26.18 -11.33 -1.49
N PHE A 340 -27.30 -11.89 -1.04
CA PHE A 340 -28.64 -11.43 -1.41
C PHE A 340 -29.25 -10.41 -0.41
N GLU A 341 -28.60 -10.07 0.70
CA GLU A 341 -29.17 -9.27 1.81
C GLU A 341 -29.22 -7.73 1.56
N TRP A 342 -28.89 -7.29 0.35
CA TRP A 342 -28.82 -5.87 -0.01
C TRP A 342 -30.19 -5.16 -0.09
N GLN A 343 -30.23 -3.83 -0.06
CA GLN A 343 -31.43 -3.00 -0.18
C GLN A 343 -31.23 -1.85 -1.19
N HIS A 344 -32.27 -1.54 -1.97
CA HIS A 344 -32.29 -0.45 -2.95
C HIS A 344 -33.04 0.76 -2.39
N THR A 345 -32.30 1.81 -2.07
CA THR A 345 -32.80 2.86 -1.19
C THR A 345 -32.36 4.25 -1.67
N ASP A 346 -31.93 4.34 -2.93
CA ASP A 346 -31.65 5.57 -3.67
C ASP A 346 -32.07 5.38 -5.13
N VAL A 347 -32.83 6.33 -5.66
CA VAL A 347 -33.34 6.33 -7.04
C VAL A 347 -32.20 6.56 -8.06
N ASN A 348 -31.08 7.13 -7.61
CA ASN A 348 -29.90 7.42 -8.44
C ASN A 348 -28.88 6.28 -8.47
N ASP A 349 -29.07 5.23 -7.68
CA ASP A 349 -28.20 4.05 -7.68
C ASP A 349 -28.35 3.29 -9.01
N PRO A 350 -27.28 2.78 -9.66
CA PRO A 350 -27.41 1.83 -10.75
C PRO A 350 -28.41 0.74 -10.39
N GLY A 351 -29.46 0.63 -11.21
CA GLY A 351 -30.54 -0.32 -10.97
C GLY A 351 -30.05 -1.77 -10.80
N THR A 352 -30.93 -2.63 -10.30
CA THR A 352 -30.60 -4.00 -9.87
C THR A 352 -30.16 -4.91 -11.02
N ASN A 353 -29.37 -5.93 -10.72
CA ASN A 353 -29.02 -7.04 -11.61
C ASN A 353 -29.99 -8.22 -11.39
N GLY A 354 -31.30 -7.95 -11.49
CA GLY A 354 -32.33 -8.92 -11.13
C GLY A 354 -32.36 -9.16 -9.61
N VAL A 355 -31.97 -10.34 -9.17
CA VAL A 355 -31.86 -10.70 -7.74
C VAL A 355 -30.53 -10.27 -7.11
N LEU A 356 -29.56 -9.85 -7.91
CA LEU A 356 -28.24 -9.37 -7.48
C LEU A 356 -28.17 -7.84 -7.43
N ALA A 357 -27.23 -7.32 -6.65
CA ALA A 357 -27.02 -5.88 -6.51
C ALA A 357 -26.39 -5.27 -7.79
N GLY A 358 -26.72 -4.01 -8.07
CA GLY A 358 -26.08 -3.16 -9.06
C GLY A 358 -24.89 -2.36 -8.52
N SER A 359 -24.76 -2.22 -7.19
CA SER A 359 -23.72 -1.43 -6.52
C SER A 359 -23.41 -1.93 -5.10
N PRO A 360 -22.17 -1.75 -4.59
CA PRO A 360 -21.84 -1.99 -3.18
C PRO A 360 -22.63 -1.09 -2.22
N PHE A 361 -23.11 0.07 -2.67
CA PHE A 361 -23.90 1.00 -1.84
C PHE A 361 -25.19 0.37 -1.30
N GLN A 362 -25.75 -0.61 -2.01
CA GLN A 362 -26.93 -1.36 -1.60
C GLN A 362 -26.69 -2.24 -0.35
N PHE A 363 -25.42 -2.47 0.02
CA PHE A 363 -25.01 -3.19 1.22
C PHE A 363 -24.66 -2.26 2.39
N ARG A 364 -24.97 -0.95 2.32
CA ARG A 364 -24.58 0.05 3.34
C ARG A 364 -25.01 -0.29 4.78
N PHE A 365 -26.06 -1.09 4.95
CA PHE A 365 -26.57 -1.49 6.27
C PHE A 365 -26.08 -2.87 6.71
N CYS A 366 -25.25 -3.53 5.89
CA CYS A 366 -24.79 -4.90 6.14
C CYS A 366 -23.53 -5.00 7.01
N GLY A 367 -23.06 -3.88 7.60
CA GLY A 367 -21.84 -3.83 8.42
C GLY A 367 -21.85 -4.77 9.63
N GLU A 368 -23.04 -5.21 10.08
CA GLU A 368 -23.23 -6.10 11.23
C GLU A 368 -23.80 -7.48 10.85
N VAL A 369 -23.75 -7.85 9.57
CA VAL A 369 -24.27 -9.13 9.08
C VAL A 369 -23.26 -10.24 9.33
N GLU A 370 -23.72 -11.32 9.95
CA GLU A 370 -22.98 -12.57 10.12
C GLU A 370 -23.68 -13.68 9.35
N SER A 371 -22.90 -14.57 8.73
CA SER A 371 -23.39 -15.77 8.05
C SER A 371 -23.13 -17.02 8.88
N PHE A 372 -23.95 -18.05 8.70
CA PHE A 372 -23.83 -19.32 9.42
C PHE A 372 -24.16 -20.50 8.49
N ASP A 373 -23.57 -21.66 8.76
CA ASP A 373 -23.87 -22.86 7.97
C ASP A 373 -25.18 -23.49 8.45
N ASN A 374 -26.16 -23.59 7.56
CA ASN A 374 -27.43 -24.29 7.79
C ASN A 374 -27.73 -25.31 6.69
N GLY A 375 -26.72 -25.67 5.88
CA GLY A 375 -26.87 -26.54 4.73
C GLY A 375 -27.33 -25.86 3.44
N SER A 376 -27.75 -24.59 3.49
CA SER A 376 -28.09 -23.84 2.27
C SER A 376 -26.83 -23.50 1.48
N LYS A 377 -26.90 -23.62 0.16
CA LYS A 377 -25.77 -23.35 -0.74
C LYS A 377 -26.21 -22.92 -2.14
N ILE A 378 -25.31 -22.20 -2.80
CA ILE A 378 -25.36 -21.85 -4.21
C ILE A 378 -24.53 -22.87 -4.97
N GLU A 379 -25.09 -23.44 -6.03
CA GLU A 379 -24.45 -24.46 -6.85
C GLU A 379 -24.37 -24.00 -8.30
N LEU A 380 -23.24 -24.28 -8.96
CA LEU A 380 -23.11 -24.08 -10.39
C LEU A 380 -23.81 -25.22 -11.13
N VAL A 381 -24.69 -24.90 -12.08
CA VAL A 381 -25.43 -25.90 -12.83
C VAL A 381 -24.55 -26.42 -13.97
N GLU A 382 -24.22 -27.71 -13.93
CA GLU A 382 -23.45 -28.38 -14.98
C GLU A 382 -24.14 -28.25 -16.35
N ASN A 383 -23.34 -28.12 -17.41
CA ASN A 383 -23.81 -28.01 -18.80
C ASN A 383 -24.71 -26.78 -19.10
N SER A 384 -24.58 -25.72 -18.32
CA SER A 384 -25.25 -24.44 -18.54
C SER A 384 -24.25 -23.29 -18.69
N ASP A 385 -24.63 -22.21 -19.38
CA ASP A 385 -23.83 -20.98 -19.53
C ASP A 385 -23.69 -20.21 -18.20
N ASN A 386 -22.96 -20.75 -17.22
CA ASN A 386 -22.76 -20.17 -15.88
C ASN A 386 -24.06 -19.84 -15.14
N MET A 387 -25.04 -20.74 -15.19
CA MET A 387 -26.25 -20.63 -14.38
C MET A 387 -26.00 -21.16 -12.97
N PHE A 388 -26.59 -20.52 -11.98
CA PHE A 388 -26.52 -20.95 -10.57
C PHE A 388 -27.88 -21.45 -10.10
N SER A 389 -27.90 -22.43 -9.21
CA SER A 389 -29.09 -22.86 -8.46
C SER A 389 -28.90 -22.60 -6.99
N ILE A 390 -29.93 -22.08 -6.32
CA ILE A 390 -29.95 -21.89 -4.87
C ILE A 390 -30.69 -23.07 -4.25
N ASN A 391 -29.96 -23.87 -3.50
CA ASN A 391 -30.52 -24.88 -2.61
C ASN A 391 -30.59 -24.27 -1.20
N GLY A 392 -31.75 -23.73 -0.84
CA GLY A 392 -31.97 -23.06 0.44
C GLY A 392 -33.39 -23.23 0.93
N LEU A 393 -33.69 -22.68 2.12
CA LEU A 393 -35.03 -22.75 2.68
C LEU A 393 -35.96 -21.75 1.97
N VAL A 394 -36.90 -22.30 1.21
CA VAL A 394 -37.87 -21.55 0.42
C VAL A 394 -39.26 -21.74 1.03
N ILE A 395 -39.92 -20.66 1.44
CA ILE A 395 -41.26 -20.67 2.04
C ILE A 395 -42.31 -20.16 1.05
N SER A 396 -43.48 -20.81 1.04
CA SER A 396 -44.63 -20.32 0.28
C SER A 396 -45.18 -19.04 0.92
N GLN A 397 -45.65 -18.09 0.10
CA GLN A 397 -46.27 -16.84 0.52
C GLN A 397 -47.53 -16.58 -0.30
N ASP A 398 -48.43 -15.75 0.23
CA ASP A 398 -49.66 -15.35 -0.46
C ASP A 398 -49.35 -14.57 -1.77
N LEU A 399 -50.33 -14.52 -2.68
CA LEU A 399 -50.29 -13.70 -3.90
C LEU A 399 -49.11 -14.02 -4.83
N ASP A 400 -48.88 -15.31 -5.07
CA ASP A 400 -47.85 -15.80 -6.00
C ASP A 400 -46.41 -15.40 -5.65
N ARG A 401 -46.15 -15.24 -4.36
CA ARG A 401 -44.83 -14.93 -3.84
C ARG A 401 -44.15 -16.16 -3.27
N ILE A 402 -42.83 -16.08 -3.27
CA ILE A 402 -41.96 -17.07 -2.65
C ILE A 402 -40.98 -16.30 -1.75
N GLY A 403 -40.80 -16.77 -0.53
CA GLY A 403 -39.81 -16.23 0.39
C GLY A 403 -38.54 -17.08 0.40
N LEU A 404 -37.37 -16.50 0.10
CA LEU A 404 -36.08 -17.15 0.28
C LEU A 404 -35.48 -16.73 1.63
N VAL A 405 -35.31 -17.69 2.54
CA VAL A 405 -34.69 -17.46 3.86
C VAL A 405 -33.16 -17.51 3.70
N LEU A 406 -32.48 -16.45 4.12
CA LEU A 406 -31.02 -16.39 4.07
C LEU A 406 -30.40 -17.04 5.31
N ASN A 407 -29.19 -17.58 5.16
CA ASN A 407 -28.40 -18.14 6.24
C ASN A 407 -27.48 -17.08 6.89
N SER A 408 -28.06 -15.93 7.18
CA SER A 408 -27.41 -14.79 7.80
C SER A 408 -28.31 -14.16 8.88
N TYR A 409 -27.74 -13.27 9.69
CA TYR A 409 -28.48 -12.45 10.65
C TYR A 409 -27.70 -11.18 11.00
N HIS A 410 -28.43 -10.16 11.49
CA HIS A 410 -27.82 -8.96 12.07
C HIS A 410 -27.54 -9.15 13.55
N ASN A 411 -26.27 -9.10 13.97
CA ASN A 411 -25.89 -9.41 15.34
C ASN A 411 -26.46 -8.41 16.37
N TYR A 412 -26.52 -7.12 16.04
CA TYR A 412 -26.95 -6.06 16.97
C TYR A 412 -28.40 -5.58 16.78
N ILE A 413 -28.93 -5.62 15.56
CA ILE A 413 -30.25 -5.04 15.26
C ILE A 413 -31.37 -6.04 15.56
N ARG A 414 -31.21 -7.30 15.14
CA ARG A 414 -32.20 -8.38 15.29
C ARG A 414 -31.47 -9.72 15.47
N PRO A 415 -30.88 -9.97 16.66
CA PRO A 415 -30.16 -11.20 16.90
C PRO A 415 -31.09 -12.40 16.70
N ARG A 416 -30.60 -13.40 15.96
CA ARG A 416 -31.30 -14.68 15.72
C ARG A 416 -32.64 -14.56 14.97
N VAL A 417 -32.79 -13.55 14.12
CA VAL A 417 -33.89 -13.48 13.13
C VAL A 417 -33.29 -13.53 11.74
N TYR A 418 -33.81 -14.40 10.89
CA TYR A 418 -33.27 -14.63 9.56
C TYR A 418 -33.88 -13.66 8.55
N PRO A 419 -33.07 -13.00 7.71
CA PRO A 419 -33.57 -12.20 6.63
C PRO A 419 -34.32 -13.06 5.62
N LEU A 420 -35.41 -12.53 5.11
CA LEU A 420 -36.30 -13.15 4.14
C LEU A 420 -36.40 -12.25 2.92
N ILE A 421 -36.01 -12.77 1.76
CA ILE A 421 -36.18 -12.06 0.49
C ILE A 421 -37.46 -12.53 -0.17
N LEU A 422 -38.33 -11.59 -0.51
CA LEU A 422 -39.58 -11.88 -1.21
C LEU A 422 -39.36 -11.82 -2.72
N LEU A 423 -39.73 -12.90 -3.41
CA LEU A 423 -39.70 -13.02 -4.86
C LEU A 423 -41.12 -13.15 -5.39
N SER A 424 -41.51 -12.33 -6.36
CA SER A 424 -42.76 -12.52 -7.09
C SER A 424 -42.56 -13.44 -8.29
N LYS A 425 -43.55 -14.29 -8.57
CA LYS A 425 -43.60 -15.14 -9.76
C LYS A 425 -44.26 -14.41 -10.93
N GLU A 426 -43.74 -14.62 -12.13
CA GLU A 426 -44.36 -14.21 -13.40
C GLU A 426 -44.81 -15.43 -14.20
N PRO A 427 -45.96 -15.36 -14.90
CA PRO A 427 -46.46 -16.47 -15.73
C PRO A 427 -45.40 -16.93 -16.74
N PRO A 428 -45.34 -18.26 -17.01
CA PRO A 428 -44.37 -18.80 -17.96
C PRO A 428 -44.58 -18.18 -19.35
N LYS A 429 -43.48 -17.90 -20.05
CA LYS A 429 -43.49 -17.25 -21.37
C LYS A 429 -44.22 -18.07 -22.45
N SER A 430 -44.40 -19.37 -22.23
CA SER A 430 -45.16 -20.27 -23.10
C SER A 430 -45.88 -21.34 -22.26
N ARG A 431 -46.94 -21.94 -22.82
CA ARG A 431 -47.70 -23.02 -22.18
C ARG A 431 -46.89 -24.31 -21.96
N GLU A 432 -45.75 -24.45 -22.65
CA GLU A 432 -44.87 -25.62 -22.59
C GLU A 432 -43.68 -25.42 -21.63
N SER A 433 -43.47 -24.21 -21.12
CA SER A 433 -42.34 -23.89 -20.23
C SER A 433 -42.67 -24.18 -18.77
N THR A 434 -41.85 -25.00 -18.10
CA THR A 434 -41.90 -25.21 -16.65
C THR A 434 -41.15 -24.14 -15.84
N LYS A 435 -40.49 -23.19 -16.53
CA LYS A 435 -39.77 -22.07 -15.91
C LYS A 435 -40.70 -20.90 -15.65
N VAL A 436 -40.77 -20.48 -14.39
CA VAL A 436 -41.56 -19.33 -13.92
C VAL A 436 -40.57 -18.20 -13.61
N GLY A 437 -40.66 -17.10 -14.35
CA GLY A 437 -39.78 -15.95 -14.08
C GLY A 437 -39.98 -15.46 -12.65
N CYS A 438 -38.91 -15.06 -11.97
CA CYS A 438 -39.03 -14.45 -10.66
C CYS A 438 -38.12 -13.24 -10.49
N TYR A 439 -38.60 -12.27 -9.72
CA TYR A 439 -37.87 -11.05 -9.44
C TYR A 439 -38.05 -10.65 -7.98
N ARG A 440 -37.06 -9.94 -7.45
CA ARG A 440 -37.08 -9.47 -6.08
C ARG A 440 -38.13 -8.37 -5.91
N THR A 441 -39.04 -8.59 -4.97
CA THR A 441 -40.00 -7.59 -4.52
C THR A 441 -39.54 -6.90 -3.25
N ASP A 442 -40.05 -5.70 -3.02
CA ASP A 442 -39.71 -4.88 -1.86
C ASP A 442 -38.20 -4.68 -1.70
N VAL A 443 -37.50 -4.38 -2.81
CA VAL A 443 -36.05 -4.15 -2.77
C VAL A 443 -35.66 -3.02 -1.81
N GLY A 444 -36.58 -2.15 -1.42
CA GLY A 444 -36.35 -1.08 -0.46
C GLY A 444 -36.25 -1.54 0.99
N ASN A 445 -36.86 -2.67 1.36
CA ASN A 445 -36.87 -3.17 2.74
C ASN A 445 -36.65 -4.68 2.82
N MET A 446 -35.91 -5.13 3.84
CA MET A 446 -35.79 -6.56 4.14
C MET A 446 -36.95 -7.04 5.02
N CYS A 447 -37.53 -8.19 4.66
CA CYS A 447 -38.41 -8.95 5.54
C CYS A 447 -37.58 -9.85 6.45
N TYR A 448 -38.20 -10.32 7.54
CA TYR A 448 -37.51 -11.12 8.55
C TYR A 448 -38.42 -12.21 9.11
N ILE A 449 -37.84 -13.36 9.42
CA ILE A 449 -38.55 -14.51 9.99
C ILE A 449 -37.75 -15.14 11.13
N SER A 450 -38.44 -15.51 12.21
CA SER A 450 -37.81 -16.23 13.33
C SER A 450 -37.47 -17.67 12.93
N PRO A 451 -36.38 -18.26 13.43
CA PRO A 451 -35.94 -19.62 13.08
C PRO A 451 -37.04 -20.67 13.28
N GLY A 452 -37.75 -20.64 14.41
CA GLY A 452 -38.83 -21.57 14.70
C GLY A 452 -39.97 -21.49 13.68
N LYS A 453 -40.38 -20.27 13.31
CA LYS A 453 -41.40 -20.06 12.25
C LYS A 453 -40.92 -20.55 10.90
N ALA A 454 -39.67 -20.32 10.54
CA ALA A 454 -39.11 -20.72 9.25
C ALA A 454 -39.19 -22.24 9.03
N VAL A 455 -39.00 -23.04 10.09
CA VAL A 455 -39.11 -24.51 10.03
C VAL A 455 -40.57 -24.98 9.98
N THR A 456 -41.49 -24.26 10.60
CA THR A 456 -42.92 -24.65 10.65
C THR A 456 -43.75 -24.23 9.44
N MET A 457 -43.25 -23.31 8.62
CA MET A 457 -43.98 -22.82 7.45
C MET A 457 -43.92 -23.82 6.29
N PRO A 458 -44.99 -23.90 5.46
CA PRO A 458 -44.97 -24.73 4.26
C PRO A 458 -43.82 -24.33 3.33
N THR A 459 -42.91 -25.28 3.07
CA THR A 459 -41.81 -25.09 2.15
C THR A 459 -42.28 -25.19 0.72
N ALA A 460 -41.93 -24.22 -0.13
CA ALA A 460 -42.16 -24.34 -1.56
C ALA A 460 -41.18 -25.38 -2.13
N GLN A 461 -41.71 -26.43 -2.77
CA GLN A 461 -40.88 -27.43 -3.43
C GLN A 461 -40.33 -26.86 -4.74
N GLY A 462 -39.01 -26.68 -4.84
CA GLY A 462 -38.36 -26.20 -6.06
C GLY A 462 -37.01 -25.56 -5.81
N LEU A 463 -36.34 -25.18 -6.90
CA LEU A 463 -35.07 -24.48 -6.90
C LEU A 463 -35.20 -23.12 -7.58
N ILE A 464 -34.45 -22.14 -7.07
CA ILE A 464 -34.30 -20.83 -7.71
C ILE A 464 -33.04 -20.88 -8.56
N TYR A 465 -33.17 -20.53 -9.83
CA TYR A 465 -32.05 -20.44 -10.76
C TYR A 465 -31.72 -18.98 -11.06
N ILE A 466 -30.44 -18.66 -11.15
CA ILE A 466 -29.91 -17.35 -11.53
C ILE A 466 -29.14 -17.51 -12.85
N CYS A 467 -29.60 -16.81 -13.87
CA CYS A 467 -28.99 -16.75 -15.19
C CYS A 467 -27.75 -15.85 -15.20
N LYS A 468 -26.93 -16.00 -16.26
CA LYS A 468 -25.72 -15.20 -16.49
C LYS A 468 -25.98 -13.70 -16.60
N ASP A 469 -27.17 -13.29 -17.03
CA ASP A 469 -27.59 -11.89 -17.12
C ASP A 469 -28.18 -11.32 -15.80
N GLY A 470 -28.25 -12.14 -14.75
CA GLY A 470 -28.82 -11.78 -13.45
C GLY A 470 -30.32 -12.03 -13.33
N ALA A 471 -31.01 -12.43 -14.41
CA ALA A 471 -32.40 -12.82 -14.35
C ALA A 471 -32.56 -14.11 -13.51
N ALA A 472 -33.67 -14.24 -12.80
CA ALA A 472 -33.96 -15.43 -12.00
C ALA A 472 -35.26 -16.11 -12.44
N PHE A 473 -35.33 -17.42 -12.26
CA PHE A 473 -36.56 -18.17 -12.43
C PHE A 473 -36.68 -19.26 -11.37
N PHE A 474 -37.92 -19.57 -11.00
CA PHE A 474 -38.26 -20.66 -10.11
C PHE A 474 -38.68 -21.88 -10.95
N GLN A 475 -38.23 -23.05 -10.52
CA GLN A 475 -38.64 -24.33 -11.09
C GLN A 475 -39.05 -25.27 -9.96
N GLY A 476 -40.34 -25.63 -9.93
CA GLY A 476 -40.89 -26.54 -8.92
C GLY A 476 -40.53 -28.01 -9.17
N ALA A 477 -40.73 -28.84 -8.14
CA ALA A 477 -40.63 -30.29 -8.29
C ALA A 477 -41.72 -30.78 -9.27
N VAL A 478 -41.33 -31.52 -10.31
CA VAL A 478 -42.21 -31.95 -11.39
C VAL A 478 -43.26 -32.94 -10.85
N SER A 479 -44.54 -32.57 -10.87
CA SER A 479 -45.62 -33.52 -11.14
C SER A 479 -45.94 -33.43 -12.64
N PRO A 480 -46.02 -34.54 -13.40
CA PRO A 480 -46.16 -34.51 -14.86
C PRO A 480 -47.46 -33.90 -15.43
N ALA A 481 -48.35 -33.32 -14.61
CA ALA A 481 -49.74 -33.11 -14.99
C ALA A 481 -50.27 -31.66 -15.04
N ASN A 482 -49.63 -30.64 -14.44
CA ASN A 482 -50.19 -29.28 -14.55
C ASN A 482 -49.22 -28.12 -14.23
N PRO A 483 -49.04 -27.13 -15.12
CA PRO A 483 -48.35 -25.87 -14.81
C PRO A 483 -48.99 -25.07 -13.66
N ALA A 484 -50.26 -25.34 -13.34
CA ALA A 484 -51.00 -24.74 -12.23
C ALA A 484 -50.40 -25.11 -10.85
N ASP A 485 -49.72 -26.25 -10.73
CA ASP A 485 -49.11 -26.68 -9.45
C ASP A 485 -47.94 -25.76 -9.03
N LEU A 486 -47.34 -25.03 -9.98
CA LEU A 486 -46.30 -24.02 -9.74
C LEU A 486 -46.87 -22.70 -9.16
N TRP A 487 -48.18 -22.49 -9.28
CA TRP A 487 -48.88 -21.32 -8.76
C TRP A 487 -49.37 -21.51 -7.32
N GLY A 488 -49.26 -22.72 -6.77
CA GLY A 488 -49.68 -23.04 -5.41
C GLY A 488 -51.19 -23.24 -5.34
N GLY A 489 -51.62 -24.42 -4.88
CA GLY A 489 -53.03 -24.64 -4.53
C GLY A 489 -53.42 -23.73 -3.37
N PHE A 490 -54.53 -23.00 -3.54
CA PHE A 490 -55.17 -22.16 -2.53
C PHE A 490 -55.49 -22.92 -1.24
#